data_AF-X1GU71-F1
#
_entry.id   AF-X1GU71-F1
#
_cell.length_a   1.000
_cell.length_b   1.000
_cell.length_c   1.000
_cell.angle_alpha   90.00
_cell.angle_beta   90.00
_cell.angle_gamma   90.00
#
_symmetry.space_group_name_H-M   'P 1'
#
loop_
_entity.id
_entity.type
_entity.pdbx_description
1 polymer ?
#
loop_
_entity_poly.entity_id
_entity_poly.type
_entity_poly.pdbx_seq_one_letter_code
_entity_poly.pdbx_strand_id
1 'polypeptide(L)'
;SPFELGDFVFAHNGVLYYSDPFENKWTIETDSFWMIYWIWREYQRLRDVTEAIKAGVSHVSGIYACWLHKRAEKTTYLFRIKNPIMETHYWRGEGMAVFGSDLLSIVDSFAVPRLARRFRFLTPDVKPLRPRTIYKLRRGMLEKDGTFEPRRPRFTDLADFKWRQGHLFRYHLPMVSGRGLKIEYTR
;
A
#
# COMPACT_ATOMS: atom_id res chain seq x y z
N SER A 1 -11.90 -0.59 -2.44
CA SER A 1 -11.86 0.86 -2.73
C SER A 1 -10.88 1.53 -1.79
N PRO A 2 -10.14 2.57 -2.23
CA PRO A 2 -9.27 3.31 -1.33
C PRO A 2 -10.08 4.02 -0.24
N PHE A 3 -9.54 4.09 0.96
CA PHE A 3 -10.11 4.75 2.14
C PHE A 3 -9.38 6.05 2.43
N GLU A 4 -10.11 7.06 2.87
CA GLU A 4 -9.55 8.38 3.14
C GLU A 4 -9.66 8.73 4.61
N LEU A 5 -8.57 9.25 5.19
CA LEU A 5 -8.55 9.77 6.55
C LEU A 5 -7.63 10.99 6.62
N GLY A 6 -8.24 12.18 6.67
CA GLY A 6 -7.51 13.44 6.55
C GLY A 6 -6.81 13.54 5.19
N ASP A 7 -5.50 13.75 5.20
CA ASP A 7 -4.68 13.90 3.99
C ASP A 7 -4.17 12.56 3.41
N PHE A 8 -4.57 11.44 4.02
CA PHE A 8 -4.16 10.10 3.60
C PHE A 8 -5.25 9.42 2.78
N VAL A 9 -4.83 8.80 1.67
CA VAL A 9 -5.62 7.84 0.89
C VAL A 9 -4.93 6.49 1.00
N PHE A 10 -5.66 5.46 1.39
CA PHE A 10 -5.10 4.15 1.73
C PHE A 10 -5.82 3.02 1.02
N ALA A 11 -5.07 2.10 0.45
CA ALA A 11 -5.57 0.82 0.01
C ALA A 11 -4.66 -0.28 0.56
N HIS A 12 -5.21 -1.47 0.78
CA HIS A 12 -4.40 -2.63 1.12
C HIS A 12 -5.00 -3.92 0.55
N ASN A 13 -4.13 -4.91 0.42
CA ASN A 13 -4.47 -6.27 0.05
C ASN A 13 -4.03 -7.21 1.16
N GLY A 14 -4.83 -8.23 1.41
CA GLY A 14 -4.60 -9.17 2.51
C GLY A 14 -5.51 -8.85 3.68
N VAL A 15 -5.25 -9.43 4.84
CA VAL A 15 -6.16 -9.41 5.99
C VAL A 15 -5.41 -8.88 7.21
N LEU A 16 -6.01 -7.93 7.91
CA LEU A 16 -5.54 -7.48 9.21
C LEU A 16 -6.34 -8.21 10.29
N TYR A 17 -5.67 -9.01 11.10
CA TYR A 17 -6.32 -9.88 12.08
C TYR A 17 -6.63 -9.17 13.39
N TYR A 18 -5.83 -8.16 13.72
CA TYR A 18 -5.96 -7.42 14.97
C TYR A 18 -5.43 -6.01 14.82
N SER A 19 -6.00 -5.12 15.62
CA SER A 19 -5.54 -3.76 15.86
C SER A 19 -5.64 -3.48 17.36
N ASP A 20 -4.70 -2.71 17.93
CA ASP A 20 -4.88 -2.20 19.29
C ASP A 20 -6.20 -1.42 19.41
N PRO A 21 -6.83 -1.39 20.60
CA PRO A 21 -8.12 -0.74 20.77
C PRO A 21 -8.09 0.74 20.37
N PHE A 22 -9.12 1.18 19.64
CA PHE A 22 -9.30 2.58 19.26
C PHE A 22 -10.78 2.96 19.23
N GLU A 23 -11.06 4.25 19.36
CA GLU A 23 -12.42 4.78 19.25
C GLU A 23 -12.78 5.03 17.78
N ASN A 24 -13.70 4.21 17.23
CA ASN A 24 -14.14 4.34 15.84
C ASN A 24 -15.31 5.32 15.68
N LYS A 25 -15.05 6.62 15.86
CA LYS A 25 -16.07 7.68 15.68
C LYS A 25 -16.62 7.78 14.26
N TRP A 26 -15.91 7.21 13.29
CA TRP A 26 -16.26 7.25 11.87
C TRP A 26 -17.23 6.14 11.46
N THR A 27 -17.54 5.20 12.37
CA THR A 27 -18.42 4.06 12.08
C THR A 27 -17.98 3.25 10.85
N ILE A 28 -16.68 3.27 10.53
CA ILE A 28 -16.13 2.57 9.36
C ILE A 28 -15.82 1.12 9.74
N GLU A 29 -16.52 0.19 9.11
CA GLU A 29 -16.38 -1.25 9.36
C GLU A 29 -15.55 -1.92 8.26
N THR A 30 -14.24 -1.65 8.26
CA THR A 30 -13.26 -2.37 7.45
C THR A 30 -11.95 -2.50 8.21
N ASP A 31 -11.25 -3.61 8.01
CA ASP A 31 -9.93 -3.83 8.56
C ASP A 31 -8.92 -2.81 7.99
N SER A 32 -9.11 -2.36 6.73
CA SER A 32 -8.33 -1.27 6.11
C SER A 32 -8.27 -0.01 6.97
N PHE A 33 -9.36 0.30 7.68
CA PHE A 33 -9.44 1.47 8.54
C PHE A 33 -8.45 1.39 9.70
N TRP A 34 -8.17 0.18 10.20
CA TRP A 34 -7.29 0.01 11.36
C TRP A 34 -5.87 0.45 11.09
N MET A 35 -5.33 0.08 9.92
CA MET A 35 -3.98 0.49 9.53
C MET A 35 -3.90 1.99 9.29
N ILE A 36 -4.80 2.57 8.49
CA ILE A 36 -4.77 4.01 8.21
C ILE A 36 -5.03 4.84 9.46
N TYR A 37 -5.88 4.38 10.38
CA TYR A 37 -6.15 5.05 11.66
C TYR A 37 -4.86 5.18 12.49
N TRP A 38 -4.15 4.08 12.73
CA TRP A 38 -2.94 4.11 13.55
C TRP A 38 -1.81 4.91 12.90
N ILE A 39 -1.64 4.79 11.58
CA ILE A 39 -0.68 5.63 10.85
C ILE A 39 -1.06 7.10 10.96
N TRP A 40 -2.33 7.46 10.75
CA TRP A 40 -2.79 8.84 10.86
C TRP A 40 -2.59 9.38 12.28
N ARG A 41 -2.90 8.58 13.30
CA ARG A 41 -2.74 8.94 14.71
C ARG A 41 -1.27 9.22 15.05
N GLU A 42 -0.37 8.33 14.65
CA GLU A 42 1.07 8.51 14.86
C GLU A 42 1.62 9.69 14.06
N TYR A 43 1.11 9.93 12.84
CA TYR A 43 1.46 11.11 12.06
C TYR A 43 1.06 12.43 12.75
N GLN A 44 -0.05 12.47 13.48
CA GLN A 44 -0.41 13.67 14.25
C GLN A 44 0.65 14.02 15.32
N ARG A 45 1.37 13.02 15.83
CA ARG A 45 2.43 13.17 16.83
C ARG A 45 3.79 13.42 16.18
N LEU A 46 4.14 12.63 15.17
CA LEU A 46 5.48 12.56 14.59
C LEU A 46 5.69 13.55 13.44
N ARG A 47 4.63 13.91 12.71
CA ARG A 47 4.68 14.77 11.51
C ARG A 47 5.58 14.28 10.37
N ASP A 48 6.00 13.02 10.42
CA ASP A 48 6.73 12.32 9.37
C ASP A 48 5.96 11.05 8.97
N VAL A 49 5.72 10.87 7.67
CA VAL A 49 4.89 9.75 7.17
C VAL A 49 5.59 8.41 7.36
N THR A 50 6.90 8.35 7.18
CA THR A 50 7.66 7.10 7.27
C THR A 50 7.80 6.64 8.71
N GLU A 51 8.07 7.56 9.64
CA GLU A 51 8.04 7.26 11.07
C GLU A 51 6.63 6.91 11.54
N ALA A 52 5.59 7.57 11.01
CA ALA A 52 4.21 7.22 11.30
C ALA A 52 3.82 5.83 10.77
N ILE A 53 4.32 5.41 9.61
CA ILE A 53 4.15 4.03 9.12
C ILE A 53 4.82 3.06 10.09
N LYS A 54 6.08 3.31 10.47
CA LYS A 54 6.84 2.44 11.39
C LYS A 54 6.15 2.26 12.73
N ALA A 55 5.61 3.34 13.30
CA ALA A 55 4.87 3.29 14.55
C ALA A 55 3.48 2.67 14.36
N GLY A 56 2.75 3.06 13.32
CA GLY A 56 1.38 2.60 13.05
C GLY A 56 1.27 1.09 12.83
N VAL A 57 2.19 0.48 12.07
CA VAL A 57 2.21 -0.97 11.83
C VAL A 57 2.50 -1.79 13.09
N SER A 58 3.02 -1.17 14.16
CA SER A 58 3.26 -1.86 15.43
C SER A 58 1.97 -2.13 16.22
N HIS A 59 0.89 -1.41 15.89
CA HIS A 59 -0.44 -1.58 16.50
C HIS A 59 -1.29 -2.64 15.80
N VAL A 60 -0.87 -3.09 14.61
CA VAL A 60 -1.70 -3.94 13.74
C VAL A 60 -0.98 -5.24 13.44
N SER A 61 -1.70 -6.36 13.54
CA SER A 61 -1.19 -7.67 13.09
C SER A 61 -1.97 -8.15 11.87
N GLY A 62 -1.29 -8.83 10.95
CA GLY A 62 -1.92 -9.26 9.71
C GLY A 62 -0.95 -9.76 8.66
N ILE A 63 -1.53 -10.09 7.52
CA ILE A 63 -0.81 -10.42 6.30
C ILE A 63 -1.28 -9.42 5.26
N TYR A 64 -0.42 -8.47 4.88
CA TYR A 64 -0.84 -7.34 4.06
C TYR A 64 0.23 -6.83 3.07
N ALA A 65 -0.26 -6.05 2.11
CA ALA A 65 0.44 -5.16 1.20
C ALA A 65 -0.34 -3.83 1.17
N CYS A 66 0.32 -2.71 1.37
CA CYS A 66 -0.31 -1.42 1.59
C CYS A 66 0.18 -0.36 0.61
N TRP A 67 -0.75 0.51 0.22
CA TRP A 67 -0.57 1.70 -0.59
C TRP A 67 -1.10 2.90 0.19
N LEU A 68 -0.22 3.80 0.61
CA LEU A 68 -0.59 5.01 1.33
C LEU A 68 -0.18 6.24 0.51
N HIS A 69 -1.14 6.99 0.01
CA HIS A 69 -0.89 8.25 -0.68
C HIS A 69 -1.13 9.43 0.26
N LYS A 70 -0.14 10.32 0.36
CA LYS A 70 -0.22 11.57 1.11
C LYS A 70 -0.46 12.71 0.12
N ARG A 71 -1.70 13.25 0.09
CA ARG A 71 -2.12 14.19 -0.98
C ARG A 71 -1.28 15.47 -0.98
N ALA A 72 -1.03 16.09 0.19
CA ALA A 72 -0.25 17.32 0.26
C ALA A 72 1.21 17.16 -0.22
N GLU A 73 1.79 15.97 -0.07
CA GLU A 73 3.14 15.65 -0.56
C GLU A 73 3.16 15.10 -1.98
N LYS A 74 1.98 14.81 -2.56
CA LYS A 74 1.81 14.08 -3.83
C LYS A 74 2.68 12.82 -3.89
N THR A 75 2.82 12.13 -2.76
CA THR A 75 3.75 11.02 -2.61
C THR A 75 3.01 9.76 -2.17
N THR A 76 3.36 8.63 -2.79
CA THR A 76 2.80 7.32 -2.45
C THR A 76 3.87 6.46 -1.77
N TYR A 77 3.50 5.86 -0.65
CA TYR A 77 4.31 4.95 0.15
C TYR A 77 3.79 3.53 -0.03
N LEU A 78 4.71 2.59 -0.31
CA LEU A 78 4.43 1.17 -0.49
C LEU A 78 5.13 0.36 0.59
N PHE A 79 4.41 -0.55 1.25
CA PHE A 79 4.99 -1.42 2.26
C PHE A 79 4.21 -2.73 2.40
N ARG A 80 4.90 -3.85 2.68
CA ARG A 80 4.29 -5.19 2.74
C ARG A 80 4.92 -6.10 3.78
N ILE A 81 4.17 -7.13 4.18
CA ILE A 81 4.67 -8.27 4.97
C ILE A 81 4.73 -9.54 4.12
N LYS A 82 3.60 -10.00 3.60
CA LYS A 82 3.55 -11.25 2.83
C LYS A 82 2.89 -11.08 1.48
N ASN A 83 1.81 -10.31 1.38
CA ASN A 83 1.12 -10.11 0.10
C ASN A 83 2.03 -9.41 -0.91
N PRO A 84 1.98 -9.79 -2.19
CA PRO A 84 2.88 -9.26 -3.20
C PRO A 84 2.60 -7.78 -3.47
N ILE A 85 3.69 -7.03 -3.59
CA ILE A 85 3.73 -5.77 -4.32
C ILE A 85 4.86 -5.95 -5.32
N MET A 86 4.53 -5.79 -6.59
CA MET A 86 5.45 -5.89 -7.71
C MET A 86 5.67 -4.49 -8.29
N GLU A 87 6.89 -4.20 -8.67
CA GLU A 87 7.23 -3.01 -9.45
C GLU A 87 7.76 -3.41 -10.83
N THR A 88 7.58 -2.50 -11.78
CA THR A 88 8.18 -2.54 -13.10
C THR A 88 8.51 -1.11 -13.51
N HIS A 89 9.51 -0.96 -14.37
CA HIS A 89 9.82 0.32 -15.00
C HIS A 89 9.43 0.30 -16.47
N TYR A 90 8.72 1.32 -16.92
CA TYR A 90 8.45 1.50 -18.35
C TYR A 90 9.48 2.46 -18.94
N TRP A 91 10.45 1.93 -19.68
CA TRP A 91 11.49 2.73 -20.33
C TRP A 91 11.07 3.14 -21.74
N ARG A 92 10.43 4.30 -21.85
CA ARG A 92 10.35 5.09 -23.10
C ARG A 92 10.52 6.58 -22.78
N GLY A 93 11.70 6.97 -22.30
CA GLY A 93 12.06 8.38 -22.07
C GLY A 93 11.47 9.02 -20.80
N GLU A 94 10.40 8.48 -20.23
CA GLU A 94 9.66 9.15 -19.14
C GLU A 94 9.93 8.62 -17.71
N GLY A 95 10.74 7.56 -17.53
CA GLY A 95 11.13 7.09 -16.20
C GLY A 95 9.94 6.84 -15.25
N MET A 96 8.97 6.05 -15.69
CA MET A 96 7.74 5.77 -14.94
C MET A 96 7.84 4.43 -14.21
N ALA A 97 7.81 4.46 -12.88
CA ALA A 97 7.60 3.28 -12.05
C ALA A 97 6.10 2.98 -11.97
N VAL A 98 5.77 1.72 -12.26
CA VAL A 98 4.43 1.17 -12.14
C VAL A 98 4.47 0.05 -11.10
N PHE A 99 3.46 0.00 -10.25
CA PHE A 99 3.35 -1.03 -9.24
C PHE A 99 1.95 -1.65 -9.23
N GLY A 100 1.87 -2.90 -8.78
CA GLY A 100 0.60 -3.60 -8.59
C GLY A 100 0.74 -4.85 -7.73
N SER A 101 -0.39 -5.44 -7.35
CA SER A 101 -0.42 -6.70 -6.60
C SER A 101 0.00 -7.91 -7.43
N ASP A 102 -0.19 -7.84 -8.75
CA ASP A 102 0.16 -8.87 -9.72
C ASP A 102 0.38 -8.26 -11.12
N LEU A 103 0.79 -9.11 -12.07
CA LEU A 103 1.07 -8.69 -13.44
C LEU A 103 -0.17 -8.13 -14.17
N LEU A 104 -1.36 -8.66 -13.91
CA LEU A 104 -2.60 -8.18 -14.54
C LEU A 104 -2.92 -6.76 -14.06
N SER A 105 -2.79 -6.52 -12.76
CA SER A 105 -2.97 -5.21 -12.13
C SER A 105 -2.00 -4.17 -12.68
N ILE A 106 -0.74 -4.57 -12.92
CA ILE A 106 0.27 -3.74 -13.58
C ILE A 106 -0.15 -3.42 -15.01
N VAL A 107 -0.60 -4.41 -15.79
CA VAL A 107 -1.06 -4.21 -17.17
C VAL A 107 -2.25 -3.23 -17.23
N ASP A 108 -3.21 -3.37 -16.31
CA ASP A 108 -4.40 -2.51 -16.27
C ASP A 108 -4.05 -1.03 -15.97
N SER A 109 -2.99 -0.79 -15.20
CA SER A 109 -2.54 0.57 -14.86
C SER A 109 -2.08 1.41 -16.05
N PHE A 110 -1.73 0.77 -17.18
CA PHE A 110 -1.27 1.50 -18.37
C PHE A 110 -2.39 2.24 -19.09
N ALA A 111 -3.67 1.91 -18.85
CA ALA A 111 -4.88 2.55 -19.39
C ALA A 111 -4.93 2.75 -20.93
N VAL A 112 -3.92 2.28 -21.68
CA VAL A 112 -3.76 2.43 -23.12
C VAL A 112 -3.56 1.05 -23.73
N PRO A 113 -4.50 0.55 -24.55
CA PRO A 113 -4.46 -0.82 -25.08
C PRO A 113 -3.16 -1.18 -25.83
N ARG A 114 -2.55 -0.21 -26.52
CA ARG A 114 -1.26 -0.40 -27.20
C ARG A 114 -0.08 -0.55 -26.23
N LEU A 115 -0.08 0.16 -25.10
CA LEU A 115 0.93 0.03 -24.05
C LEU A 115 0.77 -1.31 -23.33
N ALA A 116 -0.46 -1.66 -22.94
CA ALA A 116 -0.80 -2.94 -22.34
C ALA A 116 -0.39 -4.12 -23.24
N ARG A 117 -0.67 -4.04 -24.55
CA ARG A 117 -0.28 -5.08 -25.52
C ARG A 117 1.25 -5.19 -25.64
N ARG A 118 1.98 -4.08 -25.78
CA ARG A 118 3.47 -4.10 -25.82
C ARG A 118 4.10 -4.62 -24.53
N PHE A 119 3.55 -4.26 -23.38
CA PHE A 119 4.01 -4.72 -22.07
C PHE A 119 3.87 -6.25 -21.93
N ARG A 120 2.75 -6.82 -22.40
CA ARG A 120 2.55 -8.29 -22.44
C ARG A 120 3.55 -9.03 -23.33
N PHE A 121 4.04 -8.42 -24.41
CA PHE A 121 4.97 -9.06 -25.34
C PHE A 121 6.45 -8.92 -24.93
N LEU A 122 6.82 -7.85 -24.22
CA LEU A 122 8.22 -7.55 -23.89
C LEU A 122 8.66 -8.08 -22.52
N THR A 123 7.77 -8.75 -21.78
CA THR A 123 8.00 -9.34 -20.44
C THR A 123 9.00 -8.52 -19.60
N PRO A 124 8.58 -7.34 -19.13
CA PRO A 124 9.49 -6.45 -18.43
C PRO A 124 10.00 -7.08 -17.14
N ASP A 125 11.16 -6.61 -16.69
CA ASP A 125 11.79 -7.04 -15.44
C ASP A 125 10.90 -6.62 -14.25
N VAL A 126 10.05 -7.56 -13.80
CA VAL A 126 9.15 -7.38 -12.67
C VAL A 126 9.88 -7.75 -11.39
N LYS A 127 10.01 -6.77 -10.48
CA LYS A 127 10.72 -6.95 -9.21
C LYS A 127 9.73 -6.97 -8.05
N PRO A 128 9.71 -8.02 -7.22
CA PRO A 128 8.95 -7.98 -5.99
C PRO A 128 9.60 -7.02 -4.99
N LEU A 129 8.81 -6.15 -4.37
CA LEU A 129 9.30 -5.32 -3.27
C LEU A 129 9.64 -6.19 -2.07
N ARG A 130 10.70 -5.82 -1.34
CA ARG A 130 11.13 -6.56 -0.15
C ARG A 130 10.10 -6.42 0.98
N PRO A 131 9.76 -7.51 1.69
CA PRO A 131 9.02 -7.44 2.94
C PRO A 131 9.66 -6.48 3.96
N ARG A 132 8.85 -5.90 4.85
CA ARG A 132 9.31 -5.06 5.97
C ARG A 132 10.12 -3.83 5.57
N THR A 133 9.98 -3.43 4.31
CA THR A 133 10.63 -2.26 3.73
C THR A 133 9.57 -1.27 3.29
N ILE A 134 9.83 0.01 3.56
CA ILE A 134 9.01 1.13 3.11
C ILE A 134 9.67 1.69 1.86
N TYR A 135 8.90 1.79 0.79
CA TYR A 135 9.30 2.43 -0.45
C TYR A 135 8.49 3.69 -0.67
N LYS A 136 9.14 4.75 -1.15
CA LYS A 136 8.55 6.04 -1.48
C LYS A 136 8.60 6.24 -2.97
N LEU A 137 7.45 6.49 -3.59
CA LEU A 137 7.35 6.83 -5.00
C LEU A 137 7.58 8.32 -5.18
N ARG A 138 8.75 8.69 -5.70
CA ARG A 138 9.15 10.08 -5.93
C ARG A 138 9.71 10.22 -7.34
N ARG A 139 9.22 11.23 -8.09
CA ARG A 139 9.71 11.56 -9.45
C ARG A 139 9.74 10.35 -10.42
N GLY A 140 8.76 9.47 -10.30
CA GLY A 140 8.65 8.27 -11.13
C GLY A 140 9.57 7.11 -10.75
N MET A 141 10.26 7.18 -9.61
CA MET A 141 11.07 6.08 -9.08
C MET A 141 10.60 5.66 -7.70
N LEU A 142 10.73 4.36 -7.41
CA LEU A 142 10.56 3.83 -6.06
C LEU A 142 11.91 3.83 -5.35
N GLU A 143 11.99 4.60 -4.27
CA GLU A 143 13.18 4.73 -3.44
C GLU A 143 12.91 4.06 -2.10
N LYS A 144 13.90 3.32 -1.57
CA LYS A 144 13.79 2.76 -0.22
C LYS A 144 13.87 3.91 0.80
N ASP A 145 12.88 4.00 1.67
CA ASP A 145 12.75 5.09 2.64
C ASP A 145 12.83 4.61 4.10
N GLY A 146 12.72 3.29 4.35
CA GLY A 146 12.90 2.75 5.69
C GLY A 146 12.61 1.26 5.79
N THR A 147 12.70 0.74 7.01
CA THR A 147 12.26 -0.61 7.39
C THR A 147 11.35 -0.52 8.62
N PHE A 148 10.53 -1.53 8.83
CA PHE A 148 9.60 -1.59 9.95
C PHE A 148 9.46 -3.00 10.50
N GLU A 149 9.06 -3.12 11.76
CA GLU A 149 8.74 -4.39 12.40
C GLU A 149 7.26 -4.38 12.81
N PRO A 150 6.39 -5.18 12.16
CA PRO A 150 4.97 -5.21 12.48
C PRO A 150 4.73 -5.93 13.81
N ARG A 151 3.52 -5.77 14.36
CA ARG A 151 3.06 -6.66 15.43
C ARG A 151 3.07 -8.10 14.93
N ARG A 152 3.66 -9.02 15.71
CA ARG A 152 3.58 -10.45 15.41
C ARG A 152 2.15 -10.95 15.65
N PRO A 153 1.52 -11.64 14.69
CA PRO A 153 0.21 -12.24 14.92
C PRO A 153 0.30 -13.29 16.02
N ARG A 154 -0.64 -13.26 16.97
CA ARG A 154 -0.83 -14.35 17.93
C ARG A 154 -1.69 -15.44 17.29
N PHE A 155 -1.56 -16.66 17.77
CA PHE A 155 -2.39 -17.79 17.31
C PHE A 155 -3.90 -17.50 17.44
N THR A 156 -4.29 -16.74 18.46
CA THR A 156 -5.69 -16.36 18.71
C THR A 156 -6.21 -15.30 17.76
N ASP A 157 -5.35 -14.41 17.24
CA ASP A 157 -5.79 -13.24 16.46
C ASP A 157 -6.59 -13.66 15.22
N LEU A 158 -6.17 -14.73 14.51
CA LEU A 158 -6.90 -15.26 13.35
C LEU A 158 -8.26 -15.88 13.74
N ALA A 159 -8.31 -16.60 14.85
CA ALA A 159 -9.55 -17.22 15.33
C ALA A 159 -10.56 -16.15 15.77
N ASP A 160 -10.08 -15.14 16.51
CA ASP A 160 -10.87 -13.98 16.92
C ASP A 160 -11.38 -13.20 15.72
N PHE A 161 -10.54 -12.95 14.71
CA PHE A 161 -10.95 -12.29 13.47
C PHE A 161 -12.06 -13.07 12.77
N LYS A 162 -11.89 -14.40 12.58
CA LYS A 162 -12.91 -15.24 11.96
C LYS A 162 -14.23 -15.18 12.72
N TRP A 163 -14.19 -15.23 14.04
CA TRP A 163 -15.39 -15.24 14.89
C TRP A 163 -16.10 -13.89 14.91
N ARG A 164 -15.37 -12.78 15.10
CA ARG A 164 -15.96 -11.44 15.27
C ARG A 164 -16.21 -10.71 13.97
N GLN A 165 -15.37 -10.96 12.97
CA GLN A 165 -15.21 -10.09 11.80
C GLN A 165 -15.01 -10.87 10.52
N GLY A 166 -15.34 -12.17 10.49
CA GLY A 166 -15.24 -13.00 9.30
C GLY A 166 -16.03 -12.43 8.11
N HIS A 167 -17.07 -11.62 8.35
CA HIS A 167 -17.78 -10.92 7.28
C HIS A 167 -16.88 -9.95 6.48
N LEU A 168 -15.76 -9.47 7.05
CA LEU A 168 -14.80 -8.61 6.37
C LEU A 168 -14.01 -9.35 5.29
N PHE A 169 -13.99 -10.70 5.28
CA PHE A 169 -13.26 -11.49 4.27
C PHE A 169 -13.56 -11.07 2.83
N ARG A 170 -14.79 -10.59 2.56
CA ARG A 170 -15.25 -10.10 1.25
C ARG A 170 -14.50 -8.88 0.71
N TYR A 171 -13.78 -8.13 1.55
CA TYR A 171 -13.12 -6.89 1.17
C TYR A 171 -11.65 -7.04 0.74
N HIS A 172 -11.07 -8.24 0.85
CA HIS A 172 -9.61 -8.45 0.66
C HIS A 172 -9.20 -8.90 -0.75
N LEU A 173 -10.06 -8.68 -1.75
CA LEU A 173 -9.77 -8.89 -3.18
C LEU A 173 -9.60 -7.59 -4.01
N PRO A 174 -9.10 -6.44 -3.51
CA PRO A 174 -8.85 -5.34 -4.42
C PRO A 174 -7.59 -5.62 -5.24
N MET A 175 -7.70 -5.62 -6.57
CA MET A 175 -6.54 -5.39 -7.43
C MET A 175 -6.17 -3.92 -7.30
N VAL A 176 -4.98 -3.63 -6.78
CA VAL A 176 -4.51 -2.24 -6.61
C VAL A 176 -3.30 -2.03 -7.49
N SER A 177 -3.34 -0.96 -8.28
CA SER A 177 -2.23 -0.54 -9.13
C SER A 177 -2.08 0.97 -9.12
N GLY A 178 -0.89 1.44 -9.49
CA GLY A 178 -0.60 2.86 -9.59
C GLY A 178 0.70 3.13 -10.35
N ARG A 179 0.88 4.40 -10.73
CA ARG A 179 2.03 4.86 -11.52
C ARG A 179 2.57 6.17 -10.98
N GLY A 180 3.89 6.31 -10.97
CA GLY A 180 4.56 7.56 -10.66
C GLY A 180 5.03 8.23 -11.94
N LEU A 181 4.54 9.44 -12.23
CA LEU A 181 5.02 10.22 -13.37
C LEU A 181 6.26 11.04 -12.95
N LYS A 182 7.24 11.12 -13.85
CA LYS A 182 8.35 12.06 -13.71
C LYS A 182 7.81 13.48 -13.90
N ILE A 183 8.17 14.39 -13.00
CA ILE A 183 7.91 15.82 -13.22
C ILE A 183 8.98 16.29 -14.21
N GLU A 184 8.58 16.59 -15.44
CA GLU A 184 9.46 17.29 -16.38
C GLU A 184 9.73 18.69 -15.85
N TYR A 185 11.01 19.04 -15.70
CA TYR A 185 11.38 20.44 -15.56
C TYR A 185 11.12 21.09 -16.90
N THR A 186 10.10 21.95 -16.98
CA THR A 186 10.01 22.96 -18.02
C THR A 186 11.30 23.78 -17.93
N ARG A 187 12.12 23.71 -19.00
CA ARG A 187 13.30 24.56 -19.15
C ARG A 187 12.88 26.02 -19.30
#